data_AF-A0A954HA71-F1
#
_entry.id   AF-A0A954HA71-F1
#
_cell.length_a   1.000
_cell.length_b   1.000
_cell.length_c   1.000
_cell.angle_alpha   90.00
_cell.angle_beta   90.00
_cell.angle_gamma   90.00
#
_symmetry.space_group_name_H-M   'P 1'
#
loop_
_entity.id
_entity.type
_entity.pdbx_description
1 polymer ?
#
loop_
_entity_poly.entity_id
_entity_poly.type
_entity_poly.pdbx_seq_one_letter_code
_entity_poly.pdbx_strand_id
1 'polypeptide(L)'
;MSGINTKQNIRRLIDAEKDPTSPNQLTVDNVKDWLADYIEMRAEEIAHFPQEANKNHWDLIAADYDSTKEALFIAAYFCSDEVTFLAGRGPVLDVRAFAQSNFPVNPDEVLDHLAQRFIIGERWTTHSDDITAWLQG
;
A
#
# COMPACT_ATOMS: atom_id res chain seq x y z
N MET A 1 15.48 -16.44 -0.73
CA MET A 1 15.57 -15.82 0.62
C MET A 1 14.80 -14.51 0.70
N SER A 2 14.68 -13.75 -0.39
CA SER A 2 13.97 -12.46 -0.44
C SER A 2 12.47 -12.52 -0.01
N GLY A 3 11.65 -13.41 -0.57
CA GLY A 3 10.20 -13.44 -0.27
C GLY A 3 9.81 -13.75 1.18
N ILE A 4 10.67 -14.41 1.97
CA ILE A 4 10.44 -14.62 3.41
C ILE A 4 10.52 -13.29 4.16
N ASN A 5 11.46 -12.41 3.78
CA ASN A 5 11.63 -11.10 4.40
C ASN A 5 10.45 -10.18 4.05
N THR A 6 9.98 -10.21 2.79
CA THR A 6 8.81 -9.41 2.37
C THR A 6 7.56 -9.75 3.18
N LYS A 7 7.21 -11.04 3.28
CA LYS A 7 6.07 -11.50 4.07
C LYS A 7 6.16 -11.06 5.54
N GLN A 8 7.34 -11.16 6.14
CA GLN A 8 7.57 -10.78 7.53
C GLN A 8 7.46 -9.26 7.74
N ASN A 9 7.99 -8.46 6.82
CA ASN A 9 7.91 -7.01 6.90
C ASN A 9 6.48 -6.50 6.70
N ILE A 10 5.73 -7.02 5.73
CA ILE A 10 4.30 -6.69 5.58
C ILE A 10 3.52 -7.05 6.83
N ARG A 11 3.73 -8.26 7.38
CA ARG A 11 3.11 -8.65 8.65
C ARG A 11 3.43 -7.67 9.78
N ARG A 12 4.70 -7.29 9.91
CA ARG A 12 5.17 -6.34 10.93
C ARG A 12 4.48 -4.99 10.79
N LEU A 13 4.30 -4.49 9.58
CA LEU A 13 3.57 -3.24 9.32
C LEU A 13 2.10 -3.33 9.72
N ILE A 14 1.41 -4.43 9.33
CA ILE A 14 0.01 -4.69 9.71
C ILE A 14 -0.13 -4.76 11.22
N ASP A 15 0.71 -5.56 11.88
CA ASP A 15 0.62 -5.82 13.31
C ASP A 15 0.93 -4.58 14.15
N ALA A 16 1.82 -3.69 13.67
CA ALA A 16 2.12 -2.43 14.34
C ALA A 16 0.90 -1.50 14.43
N GLU A 17 0.07 -1.48 13.38
CA GLU A 17 -1.10 -0.60 13.29
C GLU A 17 -2.42 -1.29 13.59
N LYS A 18 -2.40 -2.55 14.01
CA LYS A 18 -3.61 -3.30 14.30
C LYS A 18 -4.30 -2.81 15.59
N ASP A 19 -5.58 -2.47 15.49
CA ASP A 19 -6.47 -2.39 16.65
C ASP A 19 -7.12 -3.77 16.88
N PRO A 20 -6.79 -4.50 17.96
CA PRO A 20 -7.34 -5.84 18.22
C PRO A 20 -8.85 -5.84 18.48
N THR A 21 -9.46 -4.69 18.74
CA THR A 21 -10.90 -4.54 18.96
C THR A 21 -11.67 -4.18 17.68
N SER A 22 -10.94 -3.83 16.61
CA SER A 22 -11.54 -3.45 15.33
C SER A 22 -11.75 -4.67 14.44
N PRO A 23 -12.92 -4.81 13.78
CA PRO A 23 -13.11 -5.82 12.75
C PRO A 23 -12.40 -5.46 11.43
N ASN A 24 -11.95 -4.21 11.27
CA ASN A 24 -11.22 -3.73 10.10
C ASN A 24 -9.76 -4.21 10.16
N GLN A 25 -9.52 -5.40 9.61
CA GLN A 25 -8.23 -6.07 9.66
C GLN A 25 -7.76 -6.39 8.24
N LEU A 26 -6.48 -6.11 7.98
CA LEU A 26 -5.78 -6.62 6.81
C LEU A 26 -4.98 -7.86 7.19
N THR A 27 -4.86 -8.78 6.24
CA THR A 27 -3.93 -9.90 6.33
C THR A 27 -2.81 -9.73 5.30
N VAL A 28 -1.72 -10.46 5.50
CA VAL A 28 -0.63 -10.47 4.52
C VAL A 28 -1.10 -11.00 3.15
N ASP A 29 -2.04 -11.94 3.15
CA ASP A 29 -2.59 -12.49 1.91
C ASP A 29 -3.46 -11.44 1.19
N ASN A 30 -4.24 -10.63 1.92
CA ASN A 30 -4.96 -9.50 1.31
C ASN A 30 -4.01 -8.51 0.63
N VAL A 31 -2.88 -8.19 1.26
CA VAL A 31 -1.86 -7.31 0.67
C VAL A 31 -1.21 -7.98 -0.53
N LYS A 32 -0.94 -9.29 -0.46
CA LYS A 32 -0.35 -10.04 -1.57
C LYS A 32 -1.25 -10.02 -2.81
N ASP A 33 -2.53 -10.34 -2.63
CA ASP A 33 -3.50 -10.42 -3.72
C ASP A 33 -3.70 -9.04 -4.37
N TRP A 34 -3.90 -7.99 -3.55
CA TRP A 34 -4.02 -6.63 -4.04
C TRP A 34 -2.78 -6.15 -4.81
N LEU A 35 -1.59 -6.45 -4.31
CA LEU A 35 -0.35 -6.02 -4.94
C LEU A 35 -0.10 -6.76 -6.27
N ALA A 36 -0.52 -8.03 -6.36
CA ALA A 36 -0.50 -8.79 -7.61
C ALA A 36 -1.43 -8.17 -8.65
N ASP A 37 -2.68 -7.90 -8.28
CA ASP A 37 -3.68 -7.27 -9.15
C ASP A 37 -3.19 -5.89 -9.63
N TYR A 38 -2.62 -5.09 -8.73
CA TYR A 38 -2.08 -3.77 -9.07
C TYR A 38 -0.94 -3.84 -10.08
N ILE A 39 0.03 -4.75 -9.88
CA ILE A 39 1.18 -4.89 -10.77
C ILE A 39 0.75 -5.39 -12.16
N GLU A 40 -0.22 -6.30 -12.23
CA GLU A 40 -0.80 -6.76 -13.50
C GLU A 40 -1.47 -5.59 -14.23
N MET A 41 -2.36 -4.86 -13.56
CA MET A 41 -3.01 -3.67 -14.11
C MET A 41 -1.99 -2.62 -14.60
N ARG A 42 -0.92 -2.38 -13.82
CA ARG A 42 0.13 -1.43 -14.18
C ARG A 42 0.92 -1.90 -15.41
N ALA A 43 1.17 -3.19 -15.55
CA ALA A 43 1.83 -3.75 -16.72
C ALA A 43 0.96 -3.56 -17.98
N GLU A 44 -0.35 -3.79 -17.87
CA GLU A 44 -1.30 -3.52 -18.94
C GLU A 44 -1.34 -2.02 -19.30
N GLU A 45 -1.38 -1.13 -18.31
CA GLU A 45 -1.36 0.31 -18.53
C GLU A 45 -0.10 0.76 -19.28
N ILE A 46 1.07 0.26 -18.87
CA ILE A 46 2.35 0.57 -19.53
C ILE A 46 2.37 0.06 -20.98
N ALA A 47 1.79 -1.11 -21.25
CA ALA A 47 1.69 -1.63 -22.61
C ALA A 47 0.85 -0.72 -23.52
N HIS A 48 -0.21 -0.09 -22.98
CA HIS A 48 -1.05 0.87 -23.72
C HIS A 48 -0.45 2.28 -23.76
N PHE A 49 0.29 2.67 -22.71
CA PHE A 49 0.85 4.01 -22.52
C PHE A 49 2.32 3.94 -22.08
N PRO A 50 3.25 3.65 -23.01
CA PRO A 50 4.66 3.43 -22.66
C PRO A 50 5.35 4.61 -21.96
N GLN A 51 4.86 5.83 -22.16
CA GLN A 51 5.35 7.03 -21.48
C GLN A 51 5.13 7.01 -19.95
N GLU A 52 4.28 6.11 -19.44
CA GLU A 52 4.03 5.96 -18.02
C GLU A 52 5.07 5.07 -17.32
N ALA A 53 5.86 4.30 -18.06
CA ALA A 53 6.73 3.24 -17.52
C ALA A 53 7.71 3.70 -16.41
N ASN A 54 8.22 4.93 -16.53
CA ASN A 54 9.20 5.48 -15.60
C ASN A 54 8.61 6.51 -14.63
N LYS A 55 7.28 6.65 -14.60
CA LYS A 55 6.65 7.58 -13.67
C LYS A 55 6.42 6.90 -12.33
N ASN A 56 6.71 7.66 -11.27
CA ASN A 56 6.37 7.26 -9.91
C ASN A 56 4.86 7.11 -9.79
N HIS A 57 4.44 6.12 -9.01
CA HIS A 57 3.06 5.75 -8.86
C HIS A 57 2.85 5.17 -7.47
N TRP A 58 1.59 5.06 -7.07
CA TRP A 58 1.23 4.51 -5.78
C TRP A 58 -0.15 3.88 -5.85
N ASP A 59 -0.44 3.05 -4.87
CA ASP A 59 -1.77 2.56 -4.62
C ASP A 59 -1.97 2.26 -3.12
N LEU A 60 -3.22 2.06 -2.70
CA LEU A 60 -3.59 1.81 -1.31
C LEU A 60 -4.72 0.77 -1.22
N ILE A 61 -4.53 -0.20 -0.33
CA ILE A 61 -5.58 -1.09 0.15
C ILE A 61 -5.99 -0.71 1.57
N ALA A 62 -7.30 -0.74 1.85
CA ALA A 62 -7.85 -0.56 3.18
C ALA A 62 -8.82 -1.68 3.56
N ALA A 63 -8.74 -2.15 4.80
CA ALA A 63 -9.83 -2.88 5.43
C ALA A 63 -10.77 -1.87 6.08
N ASP A 64 -12.01 -1.80 5.60
CA ASP A 64 -12.93 -0.72 5.94
C ASP A 64 -14.40 -1.17 6.07
N TYR A 65 -14.60 -2.44 6.44
CA TYR A 65 -15.90 -3.12 6.55
C TYR A 65 -16.86 -2.47 7.55
N ASP A 66 -16.35 -2.02 8.70
CA ASP A 66 -17.11 -1.30 9.73
C ASP A 66 -16.75 0.19 9.71
N SER A 67 -17.67 1.01 9.19
CA SER A 67 -17.50 2.47 9.08
C SER A 67 -17.51 3.20 10.42
N THR A 68 -17.87 2.55 11.53
CA THR A 68 -17.85 3.14 12.88
C THR A 68 -16.49 3.00 13.55
N LYS A 69 -15.61 2.18 12.96
CA LYS A 69 -14.22 1.98 13.38
C LYS A 69 -13.27 2.61 12.39
N GLU A 70 -12.02 2.79 12.79
CA GLU A 70 -10.97 3.21 11.87
C GLU A 70 -10.71 2.11 10.84
N ALA A 71 -10.42 2.50 9.60
CA ALA A 71 -9.83 1.62 8.61
C ALA A 71 -8.37 1.33 9.00
N LEU A 72 -7.93 0.11 8.73
CA LEU A 72 -6.52 -0.23 8.65
C LEU A 72 -6.13 -0.25 7.18
N PHE A 73 -5.09 0.48 6.79
CA PHE A 73 -4.65 0.54 5.41
C PHE A 73 -3.15 0.31 5.24
N ILE A 74 -2.78 -0.10 4.03
CA ILE A 74 -1.41 -0.16 3.54
C ILE A 74 -1.36 0.58 2.21
N ALA A 75 -0.41 1.52 2.09
CA ALA A 75 -0.04 2.16 0.85
C ALA A 75 1.28 1.58 0.34
N ALA A 76 1.42 1.46 -0.99
CA ALA A 76 2.66 1.16 -1.67
C ALA A 76 3.00 2.31 -2.62
N TYR A 77 4.18 2.88 -2.48
CA TYR A 77 4.73 3.91 -3.36
C TYR A 77 5.90 3.33 -4.15
N PHE A 78 5.84 3.44 -5.47
CA PHE A 78 6.81 2.90 -6.42
C PHE A 78 7.61 4.05 -7.02
N CYS A 79 8.92 3.98 -6.84
CA CYS A 79 9.87 4.95 -7.38
C CYS A 79 11.08 4.20 -7.92
N SER A 80 11.34 4.33 -9.23
CA SER A 80 12.42 3.60 -9.89
C SER A 80 12.34 2.08 -9.61
N ASP A 81 13.36 1.49 -8.99
CA ASP A 81 13.46 0.08 -8.64
C ASP A 81 13.09 -0.22 -7.18
N GLU A 82 12.52 0.75 -6.46
CA GLU A 82 12.14 0.62 -5.05
C GLU A 82 10.62 0.74 -4.85
N VAL A 83 10.15 0.00 -3.84
CA VAL A 83 8.79 0.09 -3.31
C VAL A 83 8.85 0.44 -1.84
N THR A 84 8.19 1.52 -1.46
CA THR A 84 8.02 1.92 -0.05
C THR A 84 6.61 1.63 0.40
N PHE A 85 6.48 0.76 1.40
CA PHE A 85 5.23 0.47 2.09
C PHE A 85 5.07 1.35 3.32
N LEU A 86 3.83 1.75 3.57
CA LEU A 86 3.42 2.51 4.74
C LEU A 86 2.09 1.96 5.22
N ALA A 87 2.02 1.59 6.51
CA ALA A 87 0.77 1.20 7.16
C ALA A 87 0.26 2.32 8.06
N GLY A 88 -1.06 2.41 8.17
CA GLY A 88 -1.69 3.39 9.03
C GLY A 88 -3.16 3.11 9.29
N ARG A 89 -3.76 3.98 10.09
CA ARG A 89 -5.17 3.97 10.43
C ARG A 89 -5.80 5.35 10.33
N GLY A 90 -7.09 5.37 10.08
CA GLY A 90 -7.90 6.58 10.14
C GLY A 90 -9.37 6.33 9.87
N PRO A 91 -10.21 7.38 9.93
CA PRO A 91 -11.63 7.25 9.62
C PRO A 91 -11.86 6.68 8.21
N VAL A 92 -12.73 5.67 8.09
CA VAL A 92 -13.00 4.95 6.82
C VAL A 92 -13.30 5.90 5.66
N LEU A 93 -14.17 6.89 5.89
CA LEU A 93 -14.55 7.84 4.84
C LEU A 93 -13.38 8.73 4.40
N ASP A 94 -12.50 9.10 5.31
CA ASP A 94 -11.32 9.91 4.99
C ASP A 94 -10.28 9.12 4.20
N VAL A 95 -10.04 7.85 4.58
CA VAL A 95 -9.13 6.96 3.86
C VAL A 95 -9.63 6.71 2.43
N ARG A 96 -10.93 6.40 2.27
CA ARG A 96 -11.55 6.26 0.94
C ARG A 96 -11.45 7.54 0.11
N ALA A 97 -11.77 8.68 0.71
CA ALA A 97 -11.70 9.95 0.01
C ALA A 97 -10.26 10.30 -0.41
N PHE A 98 -9.27 9.94 0.42
CA PHE A 98 -7.86 10.07 0.05
C PHE A 98 -7.52 9.20 -1.17
N ALA A 99 -7.90 7.92 -1.16
CA ALA A 99 -7.61 7.00 -2.25
C ALA A 99 -8.28 7.38 -3.58
N GLN A 100 -9.43 8.06 -3.54
CA GLN A 100 -10.25 8.32 -4.74
C GLN A 100 -10.11 9.73 -5.32
N SER A 101 -9.95 10.76 -4.48
CA SER A 101 -10.06 12.14 -4.95
C SER A 101 -9.21 13.17 -4.22
N ASN A 102 -8.73 12.86 -3.01
CA ASN A 102 -8.02 13.82 -2.15
C ASN A 102 -6.53 13.52 -2.02
N PHE A 103 -5.97 12.75 -2.95
CA PHE A 103 -4.54 12.50 -3.06
C PHE A 103 -3.82 13.69 -3.72
N PRO A 104 -2.51 13.90 -3.45
CA PRO A 104 -1.75 14.95 -4.12
C PRO A 104 -1.62 14.69 -5.63
N VAL A 105 -1.58 15.77 -6.41
CA VAL A 105 -1.38 15.68 -7.87
C VAL A 105 -0.01 15.08 -8.20
N ASN A 106 1.00 15.37 -7.37
CA ASN A 106 2.33 14.79 -7.47
C ASN A 106 2.42 13.49 -6.65
N PRO A 107 2.65 12.33 -7.29
CA PRO A 107 2.80 11.05 -6.58
C PRO A 107 3.92 11.05 -5.53
N ASP A 108 4.97 11.84 -5.73
CA ASP A 108 6.13 11.90 -4.83
C ASP A 108 5.78 12.39 -3.42
N GLU A 109 4.66 13.11 -3.28
CA GLU A 109 4.20 13.71 -2.04
C GLU A 109 3.25 12.80 -1.25
N VAL A 110 2.84 11.65 -1.81
CA VAL A 110 1.73 10.85 -1.28
C VAL A 110 2.00 10.32 0.14
N LEU A 111 3.21 9.83 0.39
CA LEU A 111 3.54 9.25 1.69
C LEU A 111 3.58 10.30 2.80
N ASP A 112 3.97 11.53 2.47
CA ASP A 112 4.00 12.64 3.43
C ASP A 112 2.61 13.20 3.68
N HIS A 113 1.76 13.25 2.65
CA HIS A 113 0.34 13.59 2.81
C HIS A 113 -0.40 12.55 3.68
N LEU A 114 -0.12 11.26 3.50
CA LEU A 114 -0.66 10.21 4.36
C LEU A 114 -0.18 10.40 5.82
N ALA A 115 1.10 10.68 6.03
CA ALA A 115 1.69 10.93 7.35
C ALA A 115 1.14 12.16 8.07
N GLN A 116 0.70 13.18 7.34
CA GLN A 116 0.10 14.37 7.93
C GLN A 116 -1.39 14.18 8.28
N ARG A 117 -2.10 13.30 7.57
CA ARG A 117 -3.56 13.17 7.66
C ARG A 117 -4.02 12.02 8.55
N PHE A 118 -3.22 10.97 8.66
CA PHE A 118 -3.61 9.72 9.31
C PHE A 118 -2.64 9.33 10.42
N ILE A 119 -3.06 8.39 11.26
CA ILE A 119 -2.16 7.76 12.23
C ILE A 119 -1.29 6.79 11.44
N ILE A 120 0.00 7.09 11.33
CA ILE A 120 0.96 6.29 10.55
C ILE A 120 1.95 5.61 11.49
N GLY A 121 2.24 4.35 11.16
CA GLY A 121 3.28 3.57 11.79
C GLY A 121 4.64 3.70 11.12
N GLU A 122 5.33 2.58 11.00
CA GLU A 122 6.61 2.53 10.31
C GLU A 122 6.45 2.49 8.78
N ARG A 123 7.51 2.95 8.10
CA ARG A 123 7.71 2.76 6.66
C ARG A 123 8.71 1.63 6.43
N TRP A 124 8.57 0.91 5.34
CA TRP A 124 9.54 -0.09 4.91
C TRP A 124 9.77 0.00 3.41
N THR A 125 11.02 0.15 3.00
CA THR A 125 11.43 0.21 1.60
C THR A 125 12.20 -1.05 1.22
N THR A 126 11.94 -1.56 0.02
CA THR A 126 12.61 -2.74 -0.55
C THR A 126 12.68 -2.61 -2.08
N HIS A 127 13.48 -3.43 -2.74
CA HIS A 127 13.51 -3.45 -4.21
C HIS A 127 12.24 -4.07 -4.81
N SER A 128 11.79 -3.58 -5.95
CA SER A 128 10.67 -4.10 -6.72
C SER A 128 10.84 -5.57 -7.13
N ASP A 129 12.09 -6.02 -7.31
CA ASP A 129 12.41 -7.42 -7.57
C ASP A 129 12.08 -8.33 -6.39
N ASP A 130 12.24 -7.84 -5.15
CA ASP A 130 11.89 -8.60 -3.94
C ASP A 130 10.38 -8.79 -3.80
N ILE A 131 9.62 -7.79 -4.24
CA ILE A 131 8.16 -7.85 -4.32
C ILE A 131 7.74 -8.85 -5.39
N THR A 132 8.29 -8.74 -6.59
CA THR A 132 7.99 -9.66 -7.69
C THR A 132 8.30 -11.11 -7.31
N ALA A 133 9.45 -11.37 -6.68
CA ALA A 133 9.82 -12.69 -6.20
C ALA A 133 8.87 -13.21 -5.10
N TRP A 134 8.37 -12.34 -4.23
CA TRP A 134 7.38 -12.71 -3.22
C TRP A 134 6.02 -13.05 -3.82
N LEU A 135 5.58 -12.33 -4.85
CA LEU A 135 4.31 -12.57 -5.53
C LEU A 135 4.32 -13.89 -6.31
N GLN A 136 5.47 -14.27 -6.87
CA GLN A 136 5.66 -15.52 -7.62
C GLN A 136 5.87 -16.77 -6.74
N GLY A 137 6.19 -16.59 -5.45
CA GLY A 137 6.43 -17.67 -4.46
C GLY A 137 5.38 -17.75 -3.37
#